data_AF-A0AAE9Z6V5-F1
#
_entry.id   AF-A0AAE9Z6V5-F1
#
_cell.length_a   1.000
_cell.length_b   1.000
_cell.length_c   1.000
_cell.angle_alpha   90.00
_cell.angle_beta   90.00
_cell.angle_gamma   90.00
#
_symmetry.space_group_name_H-M   'P 1'
#
loop_
_entity.id
_entity.type
_entity.pdbx_description
1 polymer ?
#
loop_
_entity_poly.entity_id
_entity_poly.type
_entity_poly.pdbx_seq_one_letter_code
_entity_poly.pdbx_strand_id
1 'polypeptide(L)'
;MNLSHSSLHYYIMKHIVDEGRAPKITQLSGAFGVSTNVMVDALKSLQDYHGVVLHPVSSEVWVIHPFSTAPTNFWIESEKGSWWGNCAWCSLGAAALLDCDLTITTTLGGESRQIIIEIAGGQIKNQDIFIHFPIPMVKAWDNVTYTCSTMLMFESESDIDDWCERHGMDKGDVQPINNVWEFSKVWYGNHLNPEWVKWSVDEAKEIFERFKLVNPIWKMPSDGNRF
;
A
#
# COMPACT_ATOMS: atom_id res chain seq x y z
N MET A 1 -0.57 19.61 18.46
CA MET A 1 -1.24 18.31 18.23
C MET A 1 -0.64 17.32 19.23
N ASN A 2 -1.41 16.41 19.83
CA ASN A 2 -0.82 15.34 20.64
C ASN A 2 0.00 14.43 19.71
N LEU A 3 1.18 13.97 20.14
CA LEU A 3 2.02 13.06 19.34
C LEU A 3 1.71 11.62 19.72
N SER A 4 1.00 10.92 18.84
CA SER A 4 0.63 9.50 18.95
C SER A 4 0.84 8.81 17.60
N HIS A 5 0.77 7.47 17.56
CA HIS A 5 0.79 6.73 16.29
C HIS A 5 -0.35 7.19 15.35
N SER A 6 -1.58 7.30 15.88
CA SER A 6 -2.75 7.68 15.10
C SER A 6 -2.64 9.08 14.50
N SER A 7 -2.31 10.08 15.33
CA SER A 7 -2.18 11.48 14.90
C SER A 7 -1.01 11.69 13.94
N LEU A 8 0.13 11.03 14.17
CA LEU A 8 1.28 11.10 13.27
C LEU A 8 0.98 10.44 11.92
N HIS A 9 0.41 9.24 11.92
CA HIS A 9 -0.01 8.54 10.71
C HIS A 9 -1.01 9.38 9.91
N TYR A 10 -2.07 9.87 10.56
CA TYR A 10 -3.07 10.73 9.94
C TYR A 10 -2.46 11.99 9.33
N TYR A 11 -1.57 12.68 10.05
CA TYR A 11 -0.93 13.88 9.55
C TYR A 11 -0.10 13.62 8.28
N ILE A 12 0.71 12.55 8.29
CA ILE A 12 1.53 12.16 7.13
C ILE A 12 0.62 11.79 5.95
N MET A 13 -0.39 10.95 6.18
CA MET A 13 -1.34 10.49 5.15
C MET A 13 -2.08 11.67 4.52
N LYS A 14 -2.62 12.57 5.35
CA LYS A 14 -3.30 13.78 4.88
C LYS A 14 -2.37 14.69 4.08
N HIS A 15 -1.13 14.89 4.53
CA HIS A 15 -0.17 15.71 3.79
C HIS A 15 0.14 15.11 2.42
N ILE A 16 0.27 13.79 2.30
CA ILE A 16 0.47 13.13 1.00
C ILE A 16 -0.74 13.31 0.09
N VAL A 17 -1.96 13.11 0.61
CA VAL A 17 -3.19 13.31 -0.16
C VAL A 17 -3.30 14.75 -0.66
N ASP A 18 -2.97 15.74 0.18
CA ASP A 18 -3.10 17.16 -0.17
C ASP A 18 -1.95 17.65 -1.09
N GLU A 19 -0.73 17.12 -0.95
CA GLU A 19 0.49 17.70 -1.56
C GLU A 19 1.21 16.79 -2.56
N GLY A 20 0.79 15.52 -2.72
CA GLY A 20 1.45 14.56 -3.60
C GLY A 20 2.79 14.01 -3.07
N ARG A 21 3.22 14.41 -1.87
CA ARG A 21 4.52 14.03 -1.28
C ARG A 21 4.47 13.93 0.23
N ALA A 22 5.39 13.18 0.83
CA ALA A 22 5.51 13.12 2.28
C ALA A 22 6.07 14.42 2.88
N PRO A 23 5.66 14.79 4.12
CA PRO A 23 6.30 15.85 4.87
C PRO A 23 7.69 15.42 5.32
N LYS A 24 8.65 16.35 5.34
CA LYS A 24 9.97 16.12 5.93
C LYS A 24 9.88 16.06 7.45
N ILE A 25 10.84 15.38 8.07
CA ILE A 25 10.93 15.30 9.54
C ILE A 25 10.91 16.69 10.19
N THR A 26 11.54 17.70 9.58
CA THR A 26 11.53 19.08 10.08
C THR A 26 10.14 19.72 10.06
N GLN A 27 9.34 19.44 9.03
CA GLN A 27 7.95 19.90 8.93
C GLN A 27 7.07 19.21 9.96
N LEU A 28 7.23 17.89 10.15
CA LEU A 28 6.56 17.14 11.20
C LEU A 28 6.92 17.67 12.60
N SER A 29 8.19 17.88 12.88
CA SER A 29 8.68 18.39 14.16
C SER A 29 8.07 19.76 14.49
N GLY A 30 8.03 20.66 13.49
CA GLY A 30 7.38 21.97 13.62
C GLY A 30 5.87 21.87 13.87
N ALA A 31 5.16 21.00 13.15
CA ALA A 31 3.71 20.82 13.30
C ALA A 31 3.30 20.24 14.66
N PHE A 32 4.11 19.34 15.23
CA PHE A 32 3.87 18.73 16.53
C PHE A 32 4.51 19.50 17.71
N GLY A 33 5.35 20.51 17.43
CA GLY A 33 6.01 21.31 18.47
C GLY A 33 7.05 20.52 19.27
N VAL A 34 7.72 19.55 18.63
CA VAL A 34 8.73 18.68 19.25
C VAL A 34 10.09 18.83 18.55
N SER A 35 11.17 18.34 19.18
CA SER A 35 12.49 18.32 18.55
C SER A 35 12.58 17.26 17.45
N THR A 36 13.52 17.43 16.52
CA THR A 36 13.80 16.44 15.46
C THR A 36 14.08 15.05 16.01
N ASN A 37 14.83 14.93 17.11
CA ASN A 37 15.14 13.63 17.72
C ASN A 37 13.88 12.93 18.24
N VAL A 38 13.00 13.67 18.92
CA VAL A 38 11.71 13.13 19.40
C VAL A 38 10.83 12.69 18.22
N MET A 39 10.82 13.45 17.12
CA MET A 39 10.07 13.07 15.92
C MET A 39 10.64 11.81 15.26
N VAL A 40 11.96 11.68 15.17
CA VAL A 40 12.62 10.46 14.66
C VAL A 40 12.26 9.24 15.50
N ASP A 41 12.29 9.36 16.83
CA ASP A 41 11.93 8.26 17.72
C ASP A 41 10.44 7.89 17.61
N ALA A 42 9.56 8.88 17.44
CA ALA A 42 8.14 8.65 17.19
C ALA A 42 7.89 7.95 15.84
N LEU A 43 8.61 8.34 14.78
CA LEU A 43 8.55 7.69 13.48
C LEU A 43 9.05 6.24 13.54
N LYS A 44 10.14 5.97 14.27
CA LYS A 44 10.64 4.60 14.47
C LYS A 44 9.63 3.75 15.23
N SER A 45 9.03 4.30 16.29
CA SER A 45 7.95 3.62 17.00
C SER A 45 6.74 3.34 16.11
N LEU A 46 6.40 4.26 15.19
CA LEU A 46 5.33 4.05 14.20
C LEU A 46 5.72 2.98 13.16
N GLN A 47 7.00 2.89 12.79
CA GLN A 47 7.51 1.81 11.93
C GLN A 47 7.43 0.44 12.61
N ASP A 48 7.82 0.35 13.89
CA ASP A 48 7.70 -0.88 14.68
C ASP A 48 6.23 -1.30 14.86
N TYR A 49 5.31 -0.34 14.78
CA TYR A 49 3.86 -0.55 14.74
C TYR A 49 3.31 -0.81 13.32
N HIS A 50 4.17 -1.02 12.33
CA HIS A 50 3.80 -1.28 10.94
C HIS A 50 2.95 -0.16 10.30
N GLY A 51 3.08 1.09 10.78
CA GLY A 51 2.39 2.26 10.24
C GLY A 51 3.15 2.95 9.10
N VAL A 52 4.47 2.87 9.10
CA VAL A 52 5.35 3.44 8.06
C VAL A 52 6.56 2.54 7.84
N VAL A 53 7.28 2.74 6.75
CA VAL A 53 8.66 2.27 6.56
C VAL A 53 9.53 3.50 6.35
N LEU A 54 10.63 3.57 7.07
CA LEU A 54 11.56 4.68 7.02
C LEU A 54 12.75 4.34 6.14
N HIS A 55 13.29 5.37 5.50
CA HIS A 55 14.57 5.26 4.83
C HIS A 55 15.67 4.96 5.88
N PRO A 56 16.49 3.91 5.70
CA PRO A 56 17.32 3.36 6.78
C PRO A 56 18.39 4.32 7.31
N VAL A 57 18.81 5.31 6.51
CA VAL A 57 19.83 6.28 6.90
C VAL A 57 19.22 7.59 7.41
N SER A 58 18.24 8.13 6.70
CA SER A 58 17.70 9.47 6.99
C SER A 58 16.50 9.45 7.94
N SER A 59 15.90 8.28 8.16
CA SER A 59 14.62 8.13 8.89
C SER A 59 13.43 8.88 8.27
N GLU A 60 13.58 9.40 7.05
CA GLU A 60 12.46 10.01 6.31
C GLU A 60 11.45 8.92 5.93
N VAL A 61 10.17 9.28 5.85
CA VAL A 61 9.12 8.34 5.43
C VAL A 61 9.40 7.87 4.01
N TRP A 62 9.58 6.56 3.83
CA TRP A 62 9.81 5.93 2.53
C TRP A 62 8.55 5.26 1.98
N VAL A 63 7.82 4.57 2.87
CA VAL A 63 6.51 3.97 2.57
C VAL A 63 5.54 4.33 3.67
N ILE A 64 4.33 4.72 3.29
CA ILE A 64 3.18 4.78 4.18
C ILE A 64 1.99 4.28 3.40
N HIS A 65 1.68 3.00 3.58
CA HIS A 65 0.68 2.33 2.76
C HIS A 65 -0.65 3.08 2.79
N PRO A 66 -1.31 3.32 1.65
CA PRO A 66 -0.97 2.77 0.32
C PRO A 66 0.06 3.56 -0.51
N PHE A 67 0.55 4.70 -0.05
CA PHE A 67 1.43 5.57 -0.83
C PHE A 67 2.93 5.24 -0.70
N SER A 68 3.66 5.50 -1.77
CA SER A 68 5.13 5.53 -1.80
C SER A 68 5.61 6.98 -1.84
N THR A 69 6.74 7.26 -1.20
CA THR A 69 7.38 8.58 -1.25
C THR A 69 8.57 8.62 -2.21
N ALA A 70 8.85 7.49 -2.85
CA ALA A 70 9.83 7.34 -3.92
C ALA A 70 9.14 6.84 -5.20
N PRO A 71 9.71 7.08 -6.39
CA PRO A 71 9.14 6.60 -7.64
C PRO A 71 8.99 5.08 -7.70
N THR A 72 7.88 4.61 -8.26
CA THR A 72 7.56 3.19 -8.46
C THR A 72 6.99 2.96 -9.87
N ASN A 73 6.72 1.69 -10.21
CA ASN A 73 6.01 1.33 -11.44
C ASN A 73 4.51 1.72 -11.43
N PHE A 74 3.98 2.27 -10.34
CA PHE A 74 2.56 2.61 -10.20
C PHE A 74 2.36 4.10 -9.99
N TRP A 75 2.25 4.84 -11.09
CA TRP A 75 2.00 6.28 -11.10
C TRP A 75 0.50 6.56 -11.09
N ILE A 76 0.04 7.36 -10.14
CA ILE A 76 -1.37 7.74 -9.95
C ILE A 76 -1.52 9.20 -10.33
N GLU A 77 -2.50 9.52 -11.17
CA GLU A 77 -2.73 10.89 -11.65
C GLU A 77 -4.21 11.24 -11.66
N SER A 78 -4.53 12.44 -11.17
CA SER A 78 -5.88 13.02 -11.18
C SER A 78 -5.79 14.53 -11.44
N GLU A 79 -6.92 15.20 -11.58
CA GLU A 79 -6.96 16.67 -11.64
C GLU A 79 -6.43 17.34 -10.36
N LYS A 80 -6.47 16.64 -9.22
CA LYS A 80 -6.07 17.18 -7.92
C LYS A 80 -4.57 17.05 -7.64
N GLY A 81 -3.86 16.25 -8.43
CA GLY A 81 -2.44 15.96 -8.19
C GLY A 81 -2.05 14.56 -8.65
N SER A 82 -0.85 14.18 -8.25
CA SER A 82 -0.25 12.91 -8.62
C SER A 82 0.53 12.30 -7.46
N TRP A 83 0.58 10.97 -7.46
CA TRP A 83 1.13 10.18 -6.37
C TRP A 83 1.79 8.90 -6.91
N TRP A 84 2.53 8.21 -6.05
CA TRP A 84 2.98 6.84 -6.31
C TRP A 84 2.28 5.85 -5.38
N GLY A 85 1.81 4.74 -5.93
CA GLY A 85 1.47 3.54 -5.16
C GLY A 85 2.69 2.63 -5.02
N ASN A 86 2.81 1.87 -3.93
CA ASN A 86 3.95 0.96 -3.75
C ASN A 86 3.93 -0.25 -4.69
N CYS A 87 2.73 -0.71 -5.04
CA CYS A 87 2.47 -1.93 -5.80
C CYS A 87 1.07 -1.89 -6.42
N ALA A 88 0.67 -2.96 -7.12
CA ALA A 88 -0.66 -3.07 -7.71
C ALA A 88 -1.78 -2.87 -6.67
N TRP A 89 -1.74 -3.61 -5.56
CA TRP A 89 -2.72 -3.49 -4.48
C TRP A 89 -2.73 -2.10 -3.82
N CYS A 90 -1.55 -1.58 -3.50
CA CYS A 90 -1.41 -0.24 -2.93
C CYS A 90 -1.96 0.83 -3.87
N SER A 91 -1.69 0.75 -5.17
CA SER A 91 -2.18 1.75 -6.12
C SER A 91 -3.71 1.84 -6.14
N LEU A 92 -4.40 0.70 -6.01
CA LEU A 92 -5.85 0.65 -5.85
C LEU A 92 -6.30 1.19 -4.48
N GLY A 93 -5.57 0.90 -3.41
CA GLY A 93 -5.81 1.49 -2.10
C GLY A 93 -5.70 3.01 -2.07
N ALA A 94 -4.67 3.56 -2.70
CA ALA A 94 -4.47 4.99 -2.83
C ALA A 94 -5.60 5.62 -3.65
N ALA A 95 -5.97 5.00 -4.78
CA ALA A 95 -7.09 5.45 -5.59
C ALA A 95 -8.41 5.49 -4.79
N ALA A 96 -8.68 4.46 -3.99
CA ALA A 96 -9.84 4.40 -3.12
C ALA A 96 -9.86 5.51 -2.05
N LEU A 97 -8.71 5.85 -1.47
CA LEU A 97 -8.59 6.92 -0.46
C LEU A 97 -8.74 8.33 -1.06
N LEU A 98 -8.27 8.53 -2.29
CA LEU A 98 -8.37 9.82 -2.98
C LEU A 98 -9.81 10.16 -3.39
N ASP A 99 -10.65 9.13 -3.54
CA ASP A 99 -12.10 9.22 -3.78
C ASP A 99 -12.45 10.21 -4.90
N CYS A 100 -11.77 10.06 -6.04
CA CYS A 100 -12.04 10.81 -7.26
C CYS A 100 -11.69 10.00 -8.51
N ASP A 101 -12.16 10.50 -9.65
CA ASP A 101 -11.79 9.95 -10.96
C ASP A 101 -10.30 10.20 -11.21
N LEU A 102 -9.58 9.15 -11.61
CA LEU A 102 -8.13 9.16 -11.75
C LEU A 102 -7.64 7.98 -12.60
N THR A 103 -6.35 8.02 -12.95
CA THR A 103 -5.68 6.94 -13.66
C THR A 103 -4.50 6.39 -12.88
N ILE A 104 -4.17 5.12 -13.13
CA ILE A 104 -2.95 4.48 -12.64
C ILE A 104 -2.19 3.94 -13.85
N THR A 105 -1.04 4.54 -14.13
CA THR A 105 -0.12 4.07 -15.18
C THR A 105 0.85 3.05 -14.59
N THR A 106 0.94 1.88 -15.21
CA THR A 106 1.84 0.79 -14.78
C THR A 106 2.33 -0.05 -15.94
N THR A 107 3.45 -0.77 -15.75
CA THR A 107 3.96 -1.77 -16.69
C THR A 107 3.58 -3.18 -16.24
N LEU A 108 2.95 -3.96 -17.13
CA LEU A 108 2.56 -5.34 -16.85
C LEU A 108 3.79 -6.20 -16.52
N GLY A 109 3.72 -6.97 -15.44
CA GLY A 109 4.84 -7.75 -14.90
C GLY A 109 6.12 -6.94 -14.60
N GLY A 110 6.05 -5.59 -14.62
CA GLY A 110 7.23 -4.72 -14.53
C GLY A 110 8.18 -4.80 -15.73
N GLU A 111 7.81 -5.50 -16.80
CA GLU A 111 8.72 -5.83 -17.92
C GLU A 111 8.10 -5.67 -19.31
N SER A 112 6.78 -5.80 -19.42
CA SER A 112 6.08 -5.91 -20.70
C SER A 112 5.58 -4.54 -21.16
N ARG A 113 4.33 -4.44 -21.60
CA ARG A 113 3.72 -3.19 -22.05
C ARG A 113 3.22 -2.34 -20.89
N GLN A 114 3.29 -1.02 -21.07
CA GLN A 114 2.61 -0.07 -20.20
C GLN A 114 1.11 -0.09 -20.46
N ILE A 115 0.33 0.03 -19.39
CA ILE A 115 -1.12 0.12 -19.37
C ILE A 115 -1.57 1.25 -18.46
N ILE A 116 -2.83 1.64 -18.65
CA ILE A 116 -3.52 2.61 -17.81
C ILE A 116 -4.74 1.91 -17.21
N ILE A 117 -4.82 1.91 -15.88
CA ILE A 117 -6.03 1.56 -15.15
C ILE A 117 -6.83 2.84 -14.93
N GLU A 118 -8.09 2.85 -15.37
CA GLU A 118 -8.99 3.99 -15.22
C GLU A 118 -9.99 3.72 -14.09
N ILE A 119 -10.06 4.64 -13.14
CA ILE A 119 -11.09 4.69 -12.10
C ILE A 119 -11.99 5.88 -12.41
N ALA A 120 -13.26 5.60 -12.72
CA ALA A 120 -14.25 6.64 -12.99
C ALA A 120 -15.62 6.28 -12.43
N GLY A 121 -16.24 7.22 -11.71
CA GLY A 121 -17.49 7.01 -10.97
C GLY A 121 -17.36 5.93 -9.89
N GLY A 122 -16.21 5.86 -9.21
CA GLY A 122 -15.94 4.90 -8.13
C GLY A 122 -15.78 3.44 -8.59
N GLN A 123 -15.54 3.22 -9.89
CA GLN A 123 -15.40 1.89 -10.48
C GLN A 123 -14.17 1.81 -11.38
N ILE A 124 -13.50 0.66 -11.37
CA ILE A 124 -12.47 0.31 -12.35
C ILE A 124 -13.15 0.02 -13.70
N LYS A 125 -12.63 0.61 -14.77
CA LYS A 125 -13.15 0.40 -16.13
C LYS A 125 -12.49 -0.77 -16.85
N ASN A 126 -11.24 -1.06 -16.52
CA ASN A 126 -10.50 -2.18 -17.08
C ASN A 126 -11.10 -3.52 -16.63
N GLN A 127 -11.22 -4.44 -17.57
CA GLN A 127 -11.57 -5.84 -17.31
C GLN A 127 -10.35 -6.72 -17.56
N ASP A 128 -10.41 -7.98 -17.13
CA ASP A 128 -9.41 -9.00 -17.44
C ASP A 128 -7.98 -8.64 -17.01
N ILE A 129 -7.85 -7.88 -15.91
CA ILE A 129 -6.57 -7.64 -15.23
C ILE A 129 -6.52 -8.48 -13.95
N PHE A 130 -5.38 -9.11 -13.74
CA PHE A 130 -5.07 -9.94 -12.58
C PHE A 130 -3.92 -9.33 -11.78
N ILE A 131 -3.98 -9.47 -10.46
CA ILE A 131 -2.92 -9.07 -9.55
C ILE A 131 -2.31 -10.32 -8.93
N HIS A 132 -0.99 -10.40 -9.02
CA HIS A 132 -0.18 -11.49 -8.49
C HIS A 132 0.33 -11.15 -7.08
N PHE A 133 0.17 -12.09 -6.15
CA PHE A 133 0.64 -11.99 -4.76
C PHE A 133 1.58 -13.16 -4.46
N PRO A 134 2.90 -13.03 -4.68
CA PRO A 134 3.82 -14.16 -4.51
C PRO A 134 4.23 -14.40 -3.05
N ILE A 135 4.22 -13.36 -2.21
CA ILE A 135 4.78 -13.41 -0.86
C ILE A 135 3.69 -13.79 0.16
N PRO A 136 3.93 -14.75 1.08
CA PRO A 136 3.08 -14.96 2.25
C PRO A 136 2.89 -13.67 3.05
N MET A 137 1.64 -13.30 3.37
CA MET A 137 1.33 -12.06 4.09
C MET A 137 1.99 -11.96 5.46
N VAL A 138 2.21 -13.10 6.12
CA VAL A 138 3.00 -13.20 7.37
C VAL A 138 4.45 -12.73 7.23
N LYS A 139 4.99 -12.69 6.02
CA LYS A 139 6.35 -12.22 5.69
C LYS A 139 6.36 -10.86 5.01
N ALA A 140 5.20 -10.22 4.82
CA ALA A 140 5.12 -8.95 4.07
C ALA A 140 5.99 -7.85 4.70
N TRP A 141 6.12 -7.86 6.03
CA TRP A 141 6.92 -6.89 6.78
C TRP A 141 8.40 -7.26 6.94
N ASP A 142 8.81 -8.49 6.60
CA ASP A 142 10.24 -8.88 6.59
C ASP A 142 11.04 -7.99 5.62
N ASN A 143 10.41 -7.63 4.49
CA ASN A 143 10.91 -6.64 3.54
C ASN A 143 9.75 -6.07 2.72
N VAL A 144 9.18 -4.96 3.20
CA VAL A 144 8.04 -4.28 2.55
C VAL A 144 8.37 -3.85 1.13
N THR A 145 9.56 -3.29 0.91
CA THR A 145 9.98 -2.79 -0.41
C THR A 145 10.01 -3.93 -1.43
N TYR A 146 10.61 -5.07 -1.06
CA TYR A 146 10.63 -6.25 -1.93
C TYR A 146 9.24 -6.83 -2.15
N THR A 147 8.45 -7.00 -1.07
CA THR A 147 7.08 -7.51 -1.14
C THR A 147 6.21 -6.68 -2.07
N CYS A 148 6.22 -5.36 -1.93
CA CYS A 148 5.47 -4.47 -2.81
C CYS A 148 5.99 -4.50 -4.25
N SER A 149 7.31 -4.53 -4.45
CA SER A 149 7.90 -4.54 -5.80
C SER A 149 7.53 -5.77 -6.64
N THR A 150 7.06 -6.84 -6.01
CA THR A 150 6.68 -8.11 -6.65
C THR A 150 5.17 -8.31 -6.79
N MET A 151 4.34 -7.41 -6.24
CA MET A 151 2.89 -7.42 -6.43
C MET A 151 2.50 -6.61 -7.67
N LEU A 152 2.37 -7.30 -8.80
CA LEU A 152 2.27 -6.70 -10.12
C LEU A 152 0.94 -7.05 -10.81
N MET A 153 0.65 -6.35 -11.92
CA MET A 153 -0.54 -6.58 -12.74
C MET A 153 -0.20 -7.37 -14.01
N PHE A 154 -1.13 -8.21 -14.45
CA PHE A 154 -1.03 -9.10 -15.61
C PHE A 154 -2.37 -9.19 -16.33
N GLU A 155 -2.37 -9.60 -17.60
CA GLU A 155 -3.60 -9.79 -18.41
C GLU A 155 -4.14 -11.23 -18.34
N SER A 156 -3.31 -12.18 -17.94
CA SER A 156 -3.73 -13.57 -17.80
C SER A 156 -2.95 -14.30 -16.72
N GLU A 157 -3.53 -15.40 -16.23
CA GLU A 157 -2.82 -16.32 -15.33
C GLU A 157 -1.62 -16.99 -16.00
N SER A 158 -1.67 -17.21 -17.33
CA SER A 158 -0.55 -17.79 -18.07
C SER A 158 0.66 -16.86 -18.11
N ASP A 159 0.43 -15.54 -18.25
CA ASP A 159 1.52 -14.55 -18.18
C ASP A 159 2.19 -14.56 -16.80
N ILE A 160 1.41 -14.79 -15.74
CA ILE A 160 1.93 -14.93 -14.37
C ILE A 160 2.77 -16.20 -14.25
N ASP A 161 2.32 -17.32 -14.82
CA ASP A 161 3.07 -18.58 -14.81
C ASP A 161 4.44 -18.42 -15.51
N ASP A 162 4.45 -17.84 -16.72
CA ASP A 162 5.67 -17.59 -17.49
C ASP A 162 6.61 -16.62 -16.76
N TRP A 163 6.05 -15.59 -16.10
CA TRP A 163 6.81 -14.63 -15.30
C TRP A 163 7.44 -15.31 -14.07
N CYS A 164 6.66 -16.13 -13.37
CA CYS A 164 7.14 -16.88 -12.20
C CYS A 164 8.27 -17.84 -12.56
N GLU A 165 8.14 -18.61 -13.65
CA GLU A 165 9.19 -19.50 -14.14
C GLU A 165 10.46 -18.73 -14.49
N ARG A 166 10.33 -17.61 -15.21
CA ARG A 166 11.47 -16.82 -15.67
C ARG A 166 12.25 -16.15 -14.55
N HIS A 167 11.54 -15.63 -13.54
CA HIS A 167 12.14 -14.88 -12.44
C HIS A 167 12.39 -15.73 -11.19
N GLY A 168 12.05 -17.02 -11.23
CA GLY A 168 12.24 -17.95 -10.11
C GLY A 168 11.37 -17.59 -8.89
N MET A 169 10.14 -17.14 -9.14
CA MET A 169 9.20 -16.73 -8.09
C MET A 169 8.11 -17.79 -7.90
N ASP A 170 7.66 -17.97 -6.65
CA ASP A 170 6.46 -18.76 -6.39
C ASP A 170 5.20 -18.04 -6.90
N LYS A 171 4.24 -18.80 -7.44
CA LYS A 171 2.98 -18.24 -7.96
C LYS A 171 2.14 -17.58 -6.85
N GLY A 172 2.18 -18.08 -5.63
CA GLY A 172 1.37 -17.55 -4.53
C GLY A 172 -0.12 -17.52 -4.89
N ASP A 173 -0.76 -16.36 -4.77
CA ASP A 173 -2.16 -16.15 -5.14
C ASP A 173 -2.32 -15.21 -6.33
N VAL A 174 -3.40 -15.41 -7.08
CA VAL A 174 -3.77 -14.58 -8.21
C VAL A 174 -5.21 -14.14 -8.03
N GLN A 175 -5.46 -12.82 -8.11
CA GLN A 175 -6.77 -12.25 -7.87
C GLN A 175 -7.20 -11.34 -9.02
N PRO A 176 -8.47 -11.39 -9.47
CA PRO A 176 -8.97 -10.43 -10.44
C PRO A 176 -8.97 -9.02 -9.84
N ILE A 177 -8.65 -8.01 -10.64
CA ILE A 177 -8.49 -6.62 -10.22
C ILE A 177 -9.72 -6.09 -9.47
N ASN A 178 -10.93 -6.49 -9.90
CA ASN A 178 -12.18 -6.06 -9.27
C ASN A 178 -12.33 -6.59 -7.85
N ASN A 179 -11.86 -7.82 -7.55
CA ASN A 179 -11.87 -8.32 -6.17
C ASN A 179 -10.89 -7.53 -5.30
N VAL A 180 -9.69 -7.25 -5.84
CA VAL A 180 -8.67 -6.46 -5.12
C VAL A 180 -9.10 -5.01 -4.93
N TRP A 181 -9.86 -4.42 -5.85
CA TRP A 181 -10.46 -3.09 -5.70
C TRP A 181 -11.41 -3.02 -4.50
N GLU A 182 -12.35 -3.96 -4.42
CA GLU A 182 -13.29 -4.04 -3.30
C GLU A 182 -12.56 -4.30 -1.98
N PHE A 183 -11.57 -5.19 -2.00
CA PHE A 183 -10.70 -5.46 -0.86
C PHE A 183 -9.92 -4.21 -0.42
N SER A 184 -9.35 -3.46 -1.36
CA SER A 184 -8.56 -2.25 -1.11
C SER A 184 -9.38 -1.17 -0.40
N LYS A 185 -10.64 -0.98 -0.81
CA LYS A 185 -11.55 -0.03 -0.15
C LYS A 185 -11.75 -0.33 1.34
N VAL A 186 -11.84 -1.62 1.70
CA VAL A 186 -11.98 -2.02 3.11
C VAL A 186 -10.65 -1.96 3.83
N TRP A 187 -9.59 -2.54 3.26
CA TRP A 187 -8.30 -2.62 3.91
C TRP A 187 -7.68 -1.25 4.18
N TYR A 188 -7.76 -0.35 3.20
CA TYR A 188 -7.19 0.99 3.31
C TYR A 188 -8.17 2.05 3.81
N GLY A 189 -9.48 1.81 3.78
CA GLY A 189 -10.51 2.83 4.07
C GLY A 189 -10.38 3.56 5.41
N ASN A 190 -9.71 2.96 6.41
CA ASN A 190 -9.45 3.61 7.70
C ASN A 190 -8.18 4.47 7.75
N HIS A 191 -7.35 4.51 6.71
CA HIS A 191 -6.00 5.12 6.78
C HIS A 191 -6.00 6.65 6.85
N LEU A 192 -7.11 7.30 6.47
CA LEU A 192 -7.35 8.73 6.67
C LEU A 192 -8.14 9.04 7.96
N ASN A 193 -8.27 8.10 8.89
CA ASN A 193 -8.92 8.32 10.18
C ASN A 193 -7.95 8.96 11.19
N PRO A 194 -8.29 10.08 11.85
CA PRO A 194 -7.49 10.65 12.94
C PRO A 194 -7.23 9.69 14.11
N GLU A 195 -8.13 8.72 14.32
CA GLU A 195 -8.03 7.66 15.32
C GLU A 195 -7.57 6.33 14.69
N TRP A 196 -6.79 6.39 13.62
CA TRP A 196 -6.27 5.21 12.94
C TRP A 196 -5.53 4.28 13.91
N VAL A 197 -5.85 3.00 13.79
CA VAL A 197 -5.14 1.89 14.42
C VAL A 197 -4.84 0.86 13.36
N LYS A 198 -3.71 0.17 13.50
CA LYS A 198 -3.37 -0.94 12.63
C LYS A 198 -4.37 -2.08 12.85
N TRP A 199 -4.73 -2.80 11.79
CA TRP A 199 -5.54 -4.01 11.91
C TRP A 199 -4.88 -4.97 12.90
N SER A 200 -5.69 -5.54 13.80
CA SER A 200 -5.28 -6.76 14.50
C SER A 200 -5.20 -7.92 13.51
N VAL A 201 -4.47 -8.96 13.90
CA VAL A 201 -4.37 -10.17 13.06
C VAL A 201 -5.74 -10.83 12.84
N ASP A 202 -6.63 -10.80 13.84
CA ASP A 202 -7.97 -11.37 13.70
C ASP A 202 -8.87 -10.54 12.77
N GLU A 203 -8.85 -9.21 12.87
CA GLU A 203 -9.55 -8.34 11.91
C GLU A 203 -9.01 -8.55 10.49
N ALA A 204 -7.68 -8.70 10.32
CA ALA A 204 -7.09 -8.96 9.02
C ALA A 204 -7.59 -10.31 8.42
N LYS A 205 -7.67 -11.37 9.23
CA LYS A 205 -8.23 -12.67 8.80
C LYS A 205 -9.69 -12.55 8.37
N GLU A 206 -10.51 -11.84 9.15
CA GLU A 206 -11.92 -11.61 8.82
C GLU A 206 -12.06 -10.87 7.48
N ILE A 207 -11.21 -9.87 7.23
CA ILE A 207 -11.18 -9.17 5.95
C ILE A 207 -10.75 -10.14 4.82
N PHE A 208 -9.69 -10.92 5.00
CA PHE A 208 -9.24 -11.89 3.98
C PHE A 208 -10.34 -12.90 3.62
N GLU A 209 -11.03 -13.45 4.62
CA GLU A 209 -12.14 -14.38 4.42
C GLU A 209 -13.30 -13.71 3.66
N ARG A 210 -13.68 -12.48 4.05
CA ARG A 210 -14.73 -11.70 3.38
C ARG A 210 -14.47 -11.54 1.88
N PHE A 211 -13.22 -11.38 1.47
CA PHE A 211 -12.81 -11.22 0.07
C PHE A 211 -12.36 -12.53 -0.60
N LYS A 212 -12.59 -13.68 0.05
CA LYS A 212 -12.27 -15.02 -0.45
C LYS A 212 -10.78 -15.19 -0.78
N LEU A 213 -9.91 -14.51 -0.04
CA LEU A 213 -8.47 -14.63 -0.13
C LEU A 213 -8.02 -15.89 0.64
N VAL A 214 -8.28 -17.06 0.06
CA VAL A 214 -8.16 -18.38 0.74
C VAL A 214 -6.85 -19.12 0.48
N ASN A 215 -6.02 -18.60 -0.43
CA ASN A 215 -4.70 -19.18 -0.72
C ASN A 215 -3.82 -19.23 0.55
N PRO A 216 -2.97 -20.25 0.72
CA PRO A 216 -2.07 -20.36 1.88
C PRO A 216 -1.25 -19.11 2.20
N ILE A 217 -0.94 -18.25 1.23
CA ILE A 217 -0.22 -16.99 1.49
C ILE A 217 -0.96 -16.05 2.45
N TRP A 218 -2.29 -16.14 2.54
CA TRP A 218 -3.12 -15.27 3.39
C TRP A 218 -3.27 -15.79 4.82
N LYS A 219 -2.72 -16.98 5.13
CA LYS A 219 -2.82 -17.55 6.48
C LYS A 219 -1.96 -16.75 7.45
N MET A 220 -2.60 -16.17 8.46
CA MET A 220 -1.95 -15.45 9.55
C MET A 220 -1.90 -16.28 10.85
N PRO A 221 -0.88 -16.11 11.71
CA PRO A 221 -0.84 -16.74 13.03
C PRO A 221 -2.02 -16.29 13.91
N SER A 222 -2.31 -17.02 14.99
CA SER A 222 -3.28 -16.59 16.01
C SER A 222 -2.55 -16.08 17.24
N ASP A 223 -1.73 -15.04 17.04
CA ASP A 223 -1.15 -14.25 18.12
C ASP A 223 -1.91 -12.93 18.22
N GLY A 224 -2.16 -12.42 19.43
CA GLY A 224 -2.92 -11.18 19.67
C GLY A 224 -2.21 -9.90 19.22
N ASN A 225 -1.32 -10.00 18.24
CA ASN A 225 -0.48 -8.95 17.71
C ASN A 225 -1.23 -8.14 16.64
N ARG A 226 -0.60 -7.03 16.22
CA ARG A 226 -1.06 -6.25 15.07
C ARG A 226 -0.46 -6.82 13.79
N PHE A 227 -1.19 -6.67 12.67
CA PHE A 227 -0.75 -7.05 11.33
C PHE A 227 0.45 -6.20 10.87
#